data_AF-A0A2W4YQ72-F1
#
_entry.id   AF-A0A2W4YQ72-F1
#
_cell.length_a   1.000
_cell.length_b   1.000
_cell.length_c   1.000
_cell.angle_alpha   90.00
_cell.angle_beta   90.00
_cell.angle_gamma   90.00
#
_symmetry.space_group_name_H-M   'P 1'
#
loop_
_entity.id
_entity.type
_entity.pdbx_description
1 polymer ?
#
loop_
_entity_poly.entity_id
_entity_poly.type
_entity_poly.pdbx_seq_one_letter_code
_entity_poly.pdbx_strand_id
1 'polypeptide(L)'
;MDEEASLDFYGIDIASLVPHQGAMCLWQRIEQADATSIRLATSSHADPHHPLRSDGQLRAIHLAEYGAQAMAVQGGLLARASNAPVRP
;
A
#
# COMPACT_ATOMS: atom_id res chain seq x y z
N MET A 1 -6.13 24.44 -14.27
CA MET A 1 -6.59 23.39 -13.33
C MET A 1 -5.98 22.14 -13.88
N ASP A 2 -4.76 21.88 -13.42
CA ASP A 2 -3.85 20.93 -14.01
C ASP A 2 -4.44 19.53 -13.91
N GLU A 3 -4.49 18.83 -15.04
CA GLU A 3 -4.84 17.43 -15.11
C GLU A 3 -3.68 16.67 -14.46
N GLU A 4 -3.74 16.48 -13.14
CA GLU A 4 -2.72 15.79 -12.37
C GLU A 4 -2.58 14.38 -12.95
N ALA A 5 -1.42 14.11 -13.57
CA ALA A 5 -1.21 12.89 -14.34
C ALA A 5 -1.40 11.67 -13.44
N SER A 6 -2.53 10.98 -13.61
CA SER A 6 -2.84 9.76 -12.88
C SER A 6 -1.90 8.63 -13.33
N LEU A 7 -1.38 7.88 -12.37
CA LEU A 7 -0.57 6.70 -12.66
C LEU A 7 -1.47 5.54 -13.08
N ASP A 8 -1.06 4.76 -14.08
CA ASP A 8 -1.73 3.52 -14.41
C ASP A 8 -1.42 2.44 -13.37
N PHE A 9 -2.45 2.01 -12.65
CA PHE A 9 -2.38 0.95 -11.65
C PHE A 9 -3.34 -0.22 -11.94
N TYR A 10 -3.96 -0.26 -13.12
CA TYR A 10 -4.92 -1.30 -13.45
C TYR A 10 -4.23 -2.67 -13.53
N GLY A 11 -4.79 -3.66 -12.83
CA GLY A 11 -4.26 -5.02 -12.80
C GLY A 11 -2.93 -5.19 -12.05
N ILE A 12 -2.44 -4.15 -11.35
CA ILE A 12 -1.27 -4.27 -10.48
C ILE A 12 -1.65 -5.09 -9.24
N ASP A 13 -0.89 -6.15 -9.01
CA ASP A 13 -0.86 -6.81 -7.70
C ASP A 13 -0.06 -5.94 -6.72
N ILE A 14 -0.73 -5.45 -5.67
CA ILE A 14 -0.13 -4.57 -4.66
C ILE A 14 1.01 -5.26 -3.90
N ALA A 15 0.95 -6.60 -3.73
CA ALA A 15 2.01 -7.37 -3.08
C ALA A 15 3.30 -7.42 -3.93
N SER A 16 3.21 -7.11 -5.24
CA SER A 16 4.38 -6.95 -6.10
C SER A 16 5.09 -5.60 -5.93
N LEU A 17 4.48 -4.64 -5.22
CA LEU A 17 5.03 -3.30 -4.99
C LEU A 17 5.82 -3.20 -3.68
N VAL A 18 5.70 -4.17 -2.79
CA VAL A 18 6.27 -4.15 -1.44
C VAL A 18 6.88 -5.50 -1.05
N PRO A 19 7.84 -5.55 -0.12
CA PRO A 19 8.41 -6.81 0.35
C PRO A 19 7.44 -7.62 1.22
N HIS A 20 6.41 -7.00 1.79
CA HIS A 20 5.43 -7.66 2.64
C HIS A 20 4.55 -8.63 1.84
N GLN A 21 4.36 -9.84 2.38
CA GLN A 21 3.61 -10.91 1.73
C GLN A 21 2.54 -11.49 2.65
N GLY A 22 1.57 -12.17 2.04
CA GLY A 22 0.45 -12.80 2.75
C GLY A 22 -0.31 -11.78 3.60
N ALA A 23 -0.68 -12.18 4.82
CA ALA A 23 -1.47 -11.33 5.73
C ALA A 23 -0.75 -10.05 6.17
N MET A 24 0.57 -9.96 6.03
CA MET A 24 1.35 -8.76 6.37
C MET A 24 1.36 -7.72 5.25
N CYS A 25 0.89 -8.05 4.04
CA CYS A 25 0.57 -7.04 3.03
C CYS A 25 -0.79 -6.39 3.42
N LEU A 26 -0.73 -5.24 4.09
CA LEU A 26 -1.91 -4.70 4.79
C LEU A 26 -2.91 -4.01 3.86
N TRP A 27 -2.47 -3.59 2.67
CA TRP A 27 -3.29 -2.93 1.67
C TRP A 27 -3.78 -3.93 0.62
N GLN A 28 -5.03 -3.79 0.17
CA GLN A 28 -5.63 -4.71 -0.80
C GLN A 28 -5.74 -4.13 -2.21
N ARG A 29 -5.93 -2.81 -2.33
CA ARG A 29 -6.07 -2.15 -3.63
C ARG A 29 -5.65 -0.68 -3.59
N ILE A 30 -5.28 -0.19 -4.76
CA ILE A 30 -5.09 1.23 -5.06
C ILE A 30 -6.42 1.78 -5.58
N GLU A 31 -6.88 2.89 -5.00
CA GLU A 31 -8.10 3.57 -5.44
C GLU A 31 -7.77 4.79 -6.30
N GLN A 32 -6.69 5.51 -5.96
CA GLN A 32 -6.18 6.68 -6.68
C GLN A 32 -4.67 6.75 -6.50
N ALA A 33 -3.95 7.17 -7.53
CA ALA A 33 -2.53 7.46 -7.45
C ALA A 33 -2.12 8.48 -8.51
N ASP A 34 -1.24 9.38 -8.11
CA ASP A 34 -0.53 10.34 -8.96
C ASP A 34 0.94 10.40 -8.52
N ALA A 35 1.71 11.33 -9.11
CA ALA A 35 3.13 11.48 -8.82
C ALA A 35 3.46 11.83 -7.35
N THR A 36 2.50 12.40 -6.62
CA THR A 36 2.68 12.99 -5.28
C THR A 36 1.81 12.33 -4.21
N SER A 37 0.70 11.69 -4.58
CA SER A 37 -0.27 11.14 -3.65
C SER A 37 -0.72 9.72 -3.99
N ILE A 38 -1.16 8.98 -2.97
CA ILE A 38 -1.79 7.67 -3.13
C ILE A 38 -2.97 7.50 -2.17
N ARG A 39 -4.04 6.86 -2.65
CA ARG A 39 -5.17 6.40 -1.85
C ARG A 39 -5.25 4.88 -1.94
N LEU A 40 -5.14 4.24 -0.78
CA LEU A 40 -5.20 2.79 -0.64
C LEU A 40 -6.41 2.39 0.20
N ALA A 41 -6.91 1.19 -0.05
CA ALA A 41 -8.01 0.63 0.70
C ALA A 41 -7.77 -0.81 1.12
N THR A 42 -8.34 -1.16 2.28
CA THR A 42 -8.28 -2.49 2.86
C THR A 42 -9.42 -2.72 3.83
N SER A 43 -9.94 -3.94 3.87
CA SER A 43 -10.84 -4.44 4.92
C SER A 43 -10.14 -5.36 5.93
N SER A 44 -8.83 -5.59 5.79
CA SER A 44 -8.07 -6.55 6.63
C SER A 44 -8.06 -6.19 8.11
N HIS A 45 -8.19 -4.91 8.45
CA HIS A 45 -8.25 -4.44 9.84
C HIS A 45 -9.37 -5.12 10.67
N ALA A 46 -10.45 -5.57 10.00
CA ALA A 46 -11.55 -6.28 10.63
C ALA A 46 -11.31 -7.79 10.82
N ASP A 47 -10.26 -8.36 10.21
CA ASP A 47 -9.97 -9.79 10.29
C ASP A 47 -9.52 -10.19 11.71
N PRO A 48 -10.17 -11.16 12.37
CA PRO A 48 -9.72 -11.67 13.66
C PRO A 48 -8.31 -12.29 13.62
N HIS A 49 -7.83 -12.76 12.46
CA HIS A 49 -6.49 -13.31 12.26
C HIS A 49 -5.47 -12.27 11.75
N HIS A 50 -5.82 -10.97 11.80
CA HIS A 50 -4.92 -9.91 11.39
C HIS A 50 -3.59 -9.98 12.15
N PRO A 51 -2.43 -9.96 11.46
CA PRO A 51 -1.16 -10.36 12.06
C PRO A 51 -0.63 -9.38 13.12
N LEU A 52 -1.12 -8.14 13.11
CA LEU A 52 -0.79 -7.13 14.12
C LEU A 52 -1.73 -7.15 15.33
N ARG A 53 -2.71 -8.06 15.40
CA ARG A 53 -3.55 -8.17 16.60
C ARG A 53 -2.76 -8.76 17.76
N SER A 54 -2.96 -8.17 18.93
CA SER A 54 -2.55 -8.74 20.22
C SER A 54 -3.74 -8.67 21.15
N ASP A 55 -3.98 -9.73 21.93
CA ASP A 55 -5.12 -9.83 22.85
C ASP A 55 -6.47 -9.58 22.15
N GLY A 56 -6.59 -10.06 20.91
CA GLY A 56 -7.78 -9.88 20.07
C GLY A 56 -8.03 -8.45 19.58
N GLN A 57 -7.13 -7.50 19.82
CA GLN A 57 -7.30 -6.09 19.46
C GLN A 57 -6.26 -5.63 18.44
N LEU A 58 -6.70 -4.78 17.51
CA LEU A 58 -5.81 -4.02 16.63
C LEU A 58 -5.71 -2.59 17.18
N ARG A 59 -4.54 -2.25 17.72
CA ARG A 59 -4.29 -0.97 18.39
C ARG A 59 -3.96 0.13 17.38
N ALA A 60 -4.35 1.36 17.67
CA ALA A 60 -4.12 2.52 16.80
C ALA A 60 -2.62 2.77 16.48
N ILE A 61 -1.71 2.34 17.35
CA ILE A 61 -0.25 2.44 17.09
C ILE A 61 0.17 1.73 15.79
N HIS A 62 -0.56 0.68 15.39
CA HIS A 62 -0.28 -0.02 14.15
C HIS A 62 -0.60 0.80 12.90
N LEU A 63 -1.31 1.93 13.00
CA LEU A 63 -1.44 2.88 11.89
C LEU A 63 -0.08 3.37 11.37
N ALA A 64 0.97 3.35 12.20
CA ALA A 64 2.33 3.61 11.76
C ALA A 64 2.80 2.61 10.68
N GLU A 65 2.50 1.32 10.86
CA GLU A 65 2.82 0.26 9.89
C GLU A 65 1.99 0.41 8.61
N TYR A 66 0.68 0.70 8.72
CA TYR A 66 -0.16 1.00 7.57
C TYR A 66 0.39 2.19 6.76
N GLY A 67 0.80 3.26 7.43
CA GLY A 67 1.41 4.44 6.81
C GLY A 67 2.75 4.12 6.16
N ALA A 68 3.62 3.36 6.83
CA ALA A 68 4.90 2.93 6.29
C ALA A 68 4.73 2.08 5.01
N GLN A 69 3.81 1.11 5.03
CA GLN A 69 3.49 0.31 3.85
C GLN A 69 2.84 1.16 2.75
N ALA A 70 2.01 2.15 3.07
CA ALA A 70 1.43 3.04 2.06
C ALA A 70 2.51 3.82 1.30
N MET A 71 3.51 4.35 2.01
CA MET A 71 4.67 4.99 1.39
C MET A 71 5.47 4.01 0.52
N ALA A 72 5.64 2.77 0.98
CA ALA A 72 6.32 1.74 0.20
C ALA A 72 5.57 1.38 -1.09
N VAL A 73 4.23 1.26 -1.02
CA VAL A 73 3.38 1.04 -2.21
C VAL A 73 3.51 2.19 -3.20
N GLN A 74 3.47 3.45 -2.73
CA GLN A 74 3.68 4.62 -3.59
C GLN A 74 5.05 4.60 -4.26
N GLY A 75 6.11 4.30 -3.51
CA GLY A 75 7.47 4.18 -4.04
C GLY A 75 7.58 3.07 -5.10
N GLY A 76 6.99 1.90 -4.85
CA GLY A 76 6.93 0.79 -5.80
C GLY A 76 6.17 1.16 -7.08
N LEU A 77 5.05 1.88 -6.96
CA LEU A 77 4.26 2.33 -8.11
C LEU A 77 5.03 3.35 -8.95
N LEU A 78 5.69 4.33 -8.32
CA LEU A 78 6.54 5.32 -8.99
C LEU A 78 7.73 4.68 -9.71
N ALA A 79 8.38 3.69 -9.07
CA ALA A 79 9.49 2.95 -9.68
C ALA A 79 9.04 2.21 -10.94
N ARG A 80 7.87 1.55 -10.91
CA ARG A 80 7.30 0.89 -12.09
C ARG A 80 6.94 1.88 -13.20
N ALA A 81 6.29 2.99 -12.87
CA ALA A 81 5.89 4.01 -13.84
C ALA A 81 7.09 4.68 -14.53
N SER A 82 8.19 4.87 -13.80
CA SER A 82 9.44 5.42 -14.34
C SER A 82 10.35 4.38 -15.01
N ASN A 83 9.96 3.09 -14.99
CA ASN A 83 10.80 1.96 -15.39
C ASN A 83 12.17 1.95 -14.67
N ALA A 84 12.23 2.55 -13.47
CA ALA A 84 13.42 2.65 -12.66
C ALA A 84 13.59 1.38 -11.81
N PRO A 85 14.81 0.86 -11.66
CA PRO A 85 15.05 -0.26 -10.77
C PRO A 85 14.74 0.12 -9.33
N VAL A 86 13.99 -0.74 -8.62
CA VAL A 86 13.80 -0.65 -7.17
C VAL A 86 15.18 -0.75 -6.51
N ARG A 87 15.62 0.31 -5.83
CA ARG A 87 16.86 0.28 -5.04
C ARG A 87 16.54 -0.24 -3.63
N PRO A 88 17.24 -1.27 -3.15
CA PRO A 88 17.10 -1.79 -1.79
C PRO A 88 17.62 -0.81 -0.74
#